data_AF-A0A7S3BVN5-F1
#
_entry.id   AF-A0A7S3BVN5-F1
#
_cell.length_a   1.000
_cell.length_b   1.000
_cell.length_c   1.000
_cell.angle_alpha   90.00
_cell.angle_beta   90.00
_cell.angle_gamma   90.00
#
_symmetry.space_group_name_H-M   'P 1'
#
loop_
_entity.id
_entity.type
_entity.pdbx_description
1 polymer ?
#
loop_
_entity_poly.entity_id
_entity_poly.type
_entity_poly.pdbx_seq_one_letter_code
_entity_poly.pdbx_strand_id
1 'polypeptide(L)'
;VVDPHTIVDPLSSVCFHYGDATIGNSLDFSHVYSFDRVFSPITLRALARVLNKSPFYVFVSFRAPTEWWHYGLAVAQPVAKLRVQTTGKEGLTCFIYINSRRLPDHPGSY
;
A
#
# COMPACT_ATOMS: atom_id res chain seq x y z
N VAL A 1 37.58 -9.99 -7.49
CA VAL A 1 37.46 -8.81 -8.38
C VAL A 1 36.04 -8.80 -8.89
N VAL A 2 35.20 -7.88 -8.41
CA VAL A 2 33.79 -7.77 -8.83
C VAL A 2 33.74 -6.78 -10.00
N ASP A 3 33.12 -7.19 -11.11
CA ASP A 3 33.04 -6.41 -12.34
C ASP A 3 32.20 -5.12 -12.12
N PRO A 4 32.76 -3.92 -12.36
CA PRO A 4 32.07 -2.64 -12.19
C PRO A 4 30.90 -2.42 -13.16
N HIS A 5 30.67 -3.32 -14.12
CA HIS A 5 29.56 -3.25 -15.08
C HIS A 5 28.46 -4.28 -14.86
N THR A 6 28.43 -4.96 -13.71
CA THR A 6 27.28 -5.79 -13.36
C THR A 6 26.07 -4.88 -13.14
N ILE A 7 25.24 -4.70 -14.18
CA ILE A 7 23.93 -4.09 -14.05
C ILE A 7 23.12 -5.09 -13.21
N VAL A 8 23.18 -4.92 -11.89
CA VAL A 8 22.28 -5.59 -10.97
C VAL A 8 20.92 -5.04 -11.31
N ASP A 9 20.05 -5.87 -11.87
CA ASP A 9 18.66 -5.50 -12.06
C ASP A 9 18.13 -4.99 -10.71
N PRO A 10 17.73 -3.71 -10.60
CA PRO A 10 17.29 -3.11 -9.35
C PRO A 10 16.05 -3.80 -8.77
N LEU A 11 15.37 -4.63 -9.58
CA LEU A 11 14.20 -5.42 -9.20
C LEU A 11 14.52 -6.89 -8.93
N SER A 12 15.79 -7.31 -9.01
CA SER A 12 16.20 -8.71 -8.81
C SER A 12 15.82 -9.29 -7.45
N SER A 13 15.56 -8.46 -6.44
CA SER A 13 15.09 -8.84 -5.10
C SER A 13 13.59 -8.61 -4.86
N VAL A 14 12.83 -8.22 -5.89
CA VAL A 14 11.39 -7.96 -5.79
C VAL A 14 10.62 -9.21 -6.13
N CYS A 15 9.86 -9.72 -5.15
CA CYS A 15 8.95 -10.84 -5.34
C CYS A 15 7.50 -10.36 -5.25
N PHE A 16 6.68 -10.72 -6.24
CA PHE A 16 5.24 -10.48 -6.21
C PHE A 16 4.53 -11.70 -5.62
N HIS A 17 3.75 -11.47 -4.57
CA HIS A 17 2.97 -12.51 -3.89
C HIS A 17 1.49 -12.15 -3.93
N TYR A 18 0.63 -13.14 -4.21
CA TYR A 18 -0.80 -13.00 -3.97
C TYR A 18 -1.06 -13.11 -2.48
N GLY A 19 -1.67 -12.09 -1.90
CA GLY A 19 -2.15 -12.11 -0.53
C GLY A 19 -3.67 -11.99 -0.50
N ASP A 20 -4.34 -12.88 0.23
CA ASP A 20 -5.75 -12.67 0.57
C ASP A 20 -5.83 -11.74 1.79
N ALA A 21 -6.27 -10.51 1.55
CA ALA A 21 -6.39 -9.49 2.56
C ALA A 21 -7.47 -9.77 3.62
N THR A 22 -8.27 -10.82 3.45
CA THR A 22 -9.38 -11.22 4.32
C THR A 22 -9.09 -12.42 5.22
N ILE A 23 -8.03 -13.19 4.92
CA ILE A 23 -7.73 -14.45 5.61
C ILE A 23 -6.63 -14.28 6.69
N GLY A 24 -5.82 -13.23 6.60
CA GLY A 24 -4.69 -12.99 7.51
C GLY A 24 -4.98 -12.05 8.69
N ASN A 25 -4.29 -12.27 9.82
CA ASN A 25 -4.27 -11.33 10.95
C ASN A 25 -3.49 -10.03 10.65
N SER A 26 -2.54 -10.11 9.71
CA SER A 26 -1.72 -9.03 9.16
C SER A 26 -1.20 -9.42 7.79
N LEU A 27 -0.85 -8.42 6.98
CA LEU A 27 -0.17 -8.58 5.69
C LEU A 27 1.32 -8.28 5.86
N ASP A 28 2.16 -9.31 5.80
CA ASP A 28 3.62 -9.15 5.88
C ASP A 28 4.23 -8.86 4.50
N PHE A 29 3.81 -7.73 3.92
CA PHE A 29 4.32 -7.24 2.65
C PHE A 29 4.87 -5.83 2.82
N SER A 30 6.00 -5.54 2.16
CA SER A 30 6.56 -4.19 2.15
C SER A 30 5.65 -3.18 1.41
N HIS A 31 4.98 -3.64 0.35
CA HIS A 31 4.07 -2.84 -0.48
C HIS A 31 2.75 -3.59 -0.66
N VAL A 32 1.64 -2.90 -0.41
CA VAL A 32 0.29 -3.47 -0.60
C VAL A 32 -0.42 -2.70 -1.71
N TYR A 33 -0.77 -3.40 -2.78
CA TYR A 33 -1.56 -2.86 -3.89
C TYR A 33 -2.98 -3.46 -3.84
N SER A 34 -3.99 -2.62 -3.63
CA SER A 34 -5.38 -3.07 -3.48
C SER A 34 -6.28 -2.48 -4.56
N PHE A 35 -6.95 -3.35 -5.33
CA PHE A 35 -8.01 -2.95 -6.26
C PHE A 35 -9.38 -3.05 -5.57
N ASP A 36 -9.66 -2.10 -4.69
CA ASP A 36 -10.73 -2.13 -3.67
C ASP A 36 -12.03 -1.40 -4.08
N ARG A 37 -12.14 -0.98 -5.34
CA ARG A 37 -13.33 -0.30 -5.88
C ARG A 37 -14.64 -1.07 -5.70
N VAL A 38 -14.57 -2.40 -5.73
CA VAL A 38 -15.75 -3.27 -5.64
C VAL A 38 -15.95 -3.86 -4.24
N PHE A 39 -15.09 -3.51 -3.28
CA PHE A 39 -15.20 -4.05 -1.94
C PHE A 39 -16.38 -3.44 -1.19
N SER A 40 -17.10 -4.29 -0.47
CA SER A 40 -18.22 -3.85 0.37
C SER A 40 -17.73 -3.05 1.58
N PRO A 41 -18.58 -2.22 2.22
CA PRO A 41 -18.21 -1.53 3.46
C PRO A 41 -17.82 -2.47 4.61
N ILE A 42 -18.34 -3.70 4.64
CA ILE A 42 -17.95 -4.72 5.63
C ILE A 42 -16.53 -5.19 5.35
N THR A 43 -16.23 -5.49 4.09
CA THR A 43 -14.88 -5.89 3.64
C THR A 43 -13.86 -4.80 3.92
N LEU A 44 -14.18 -3.53 3.62
CA LEU A 44 -13.28 -2.40 3.86
C LEU A 44 -12.98 -2.19 5.35
N ARG A 45 -13.97 -2.35 6.23
CA ARG A 45 -13.76 -2.31 7.69
C ARG A 45 -12.89 -3.46 8.20
N ALA A 46 -13.10 -4.67 7.68
CA ALA A 46 -12.25 -5.81 8.01
C ALA A 46 -10.81 -5.56 7.55
N LEU A 47 -10.65 -5.06 6.32
CA LEU A 47 -9.35 -4.74 5.73
C LEU A 47 -8.61 -3.63 6.49
N ALA A 48 -9.30 -2.57 6.91
CA ALA A 48 -8.72 -1.52 7.73
C ALA A 48 -8.10 -2.07 9.03
N ARG A 49 -8.75 -3.05 9.67
CA ARG A 49 -8.22 -3.71 10.88
C ARG A 49 -6.95 -4.51 10.58
N VAL A 50 -6.91 -5.23 9.46
CA VAL A 50 -5.72 -5.98 9.02
C VAL A 50 -4.58 -4.99 8.72
N LEU A 51 -4.83 -3.98 7.89
CA LEU A 51 -3.85 -2.96 7.51
C LEU A 51 -3.28 -2.21 8.72
N ASN A 52 -4.10 -1.87 9.72
CA ASN A 52 -3.60 -1.24 10.94
C ASN A 52 -2.55 -2.09 11.68
N LYS A 53 -2.62 -3.43 11.56
CA LYS A 53 -1.65 -4.36 12.17
C LYS A 53 -0.46 -4.65 11.25
N SER A 54 -0.65 -4.50 9.95
CA SER A 54 0.34 -4.85 8.93
C SER A 54 1.60 -3.96 8.97
N PRO A 55 2.80 -4.53 8.79
CA PRO A 55 4.08 -3.81 8.75
C PRO A 55 4.43 -3.14 7.40
N PHE A 56 3.48 -2.88 6.52
CA PHE A 56 3.76 -2.32 5.19
C PHE A 56 4.41 -0.94 5.26
N TYR A 57 5.20 -0.59 4.24
CA TYR A 57 5.74 0.76 4.05
C TYR A 57 4.81 1.61 3.18
N VAL A 58 4.37 1.03 2.05
CA VAL A 58 3.51 1.70 1.06
C VAL A 58 2.20 0.94 0.91
N PHE A 59 1.10 1.69 0.86
CA PHE A 59 -0.22 1.17 0.55
C PHE A 59 -0.83 1.97 -0.60
N VAL A 60 -1.37 1.25 -1.58
CA VAL A 60 -1.95 1.82 -2.79
C VAL A 60 -3.40 1.36 -2.91
N SER A 61 -4.31 2.33 -3.06
CA SER A 61 -5.76 2.08 -3.05
C SER A 61 -6.51 3.04 -3.96
N PHE A 62 -7.67 2.61 -4.45
CA PHE A 62 -8.57 3.43 -5.27
C PHE A 62 -9.62 4.19 -4.43
N ARG A 63 -9.59 4.01 -3.10
CA ARG A 63 -10.45 4.71 -2.14
C ARG A 63 -9.80 6.00 -1.67
N ALA A 64 -10.63 7.01 -1.49
CA ALA A 64 -10.17 8.30 -0.98
C ALA A 64 -9.76 8.21 0.50
N PRO A 65 -8.88 9.10 0.98
CA PRO A 65 -8.44 9.08 2.36
C PRO A 65 -9.60 9.18 3.36
N THR A 66 -10.62 9.97 3.04
CA THR A 66 -11.81 10.13 3.88
C THR A 66 -12.61 8.84 4.05
N GLU A 67 -12.67 7.99 3.02
CA GLU A 67 -13.30 6.66 3.12
C GLU A 67 -12.49 5.75 4.04
N TRP A 68 -11.16 5.74 3.89
CA TRP A 68 -10.29 4.92 4.73
C TRP A 68 -10.33 5.31 6.20
N TRP A 69 -10.31 6.61 6.49
CA TRP A 69 -10.47 7.13 7.85
C TRP A 69 -11.84 6.75 8.42
N HIS A 70 -12.91 6.85 7.62
CA HIS A 70 -14.23 6.40 8.02
C HIS A 70 -14.28 4.90 8.39
N TYR A 71 -13.53 4.06 7.69
CA TYR A 71 -13.40 2.63 8.01
C TYR A 71 -12.40 2.32 9.14
N GLY A 72 -11.74 3.33 9.70
CA GLY A 72 -10.85 3.21 10.86
C GLY A 72 -9.39 2.91 10.51
N LEU A 73 -8.96 3.10 9.27
CA LEU A 73 -7.54 2.99 8.90
C LEU A 73 -6.79 4.25 9.34
N ALA A 74 -6.03 4.16 10.44
CA ALA A 74 -5.37 5.31 11.06
C ALA A 74 -3.88 5.43 10.71
N VAL A 75 -3.23 4.29 10.45
CA VAL A 75 -1.77 4.23 10.23
C VAL A 75 -1.35 4.66 8.83
N ALA A 76 -2.29 4.82 7.89
CA ALA A 76 -2.00 5.15 6.50
C ALA A 76 -2.24 6.63 6.23
N GLN A 77 -1.19 7.37 5.86
CA GLN A 77 -1.26 8.80 5.54
C GLN A 77 -1.12 9.01 4.03
N PRO A 78 -2.03 9.74 3.38
CA PRO A 78 -1.95 9.99 1.94
C PRO A 78 -0.79 10.92 1.63
N VAL A 79 0.02 10.58 0.63
CA VAL A 79 1.17 11.39 0.18
C VAL A 79 1.08 11.82 -1.28
N ALA A 80 0.36 11.06 -2.10
CA ALA A 80 0.22 11.35 -3.51
C ALA A 80 -1.06 10.76 -4.08
N LYS A 81 -1.42 11.21 -5.28
CA LYS A 81 -2.48 10.63 -6.09
C LYS A 81 -2.03 10.53 -7.54
N LEU A 82 -2.41 9.45 -8.20
CA LEU A 82 -2.15 9.17 -9.60
C LEU A 82 -3.47 9.02 -10.34
N ARG A 83 -3.49 9.44 -11.61
CA ARG A 83 -4.57 9.09 -12.54
C ARG A 83 -4.10 7.90 -13.36
N VAL A 84 -4.91 6.85 -13.39
CA VAL A 84 -4.68 5.68 -14.23
C VAL A 84 -5.87 5.49 -15.15
N GLN A 85 -5.63 5.04 -16.39
CA GLN A 85 -6.69 4.65 -17.30
C GLN A 85 -6.78 3.14 -17.35
N THR A 86 -8.00 2.61 -17.26
CA THR A 86 -8.24 1.19 -17.51
C THR A 86 -8.18 0.90 -19.02
N THR A 87 -8.10 -0.38 -19.37
CA THR A 87 -8.23 -0.85 -20.76
C THR A 87 -9.53 -0.38 -21.43
N GLY A 88 -10.59 -0.17 -20.63
CA GLY A 88 -11.87 0.40 -21.07
C GLY A 88 -11.92 1.93 -21.17
N LYS A 89 -10.77 2.64 -21.06
CA LYS A 89 -10.64 4.10 -21.05
C LYS A 89 -11.33 4.81 -19.87
N GLU A 90 -11.72 4.07 -18.84
CA GLU A 90 -12.23 4.67 -17.60
C GLU A 90 -11.07 5.27 -16.81
N GLY A 91 -11.19 6.54 -16.43
CA GLY A 91 -10.20 7.23 -15.61
C GLY A 91 -10.39 6.92 -14.13
N LEU A 92 -9.40 6.31 -13.49
CA LEU A 92 -9.40 6.02 -12.06
C LEU A 92 -8.40 6.90 -11.33
N THR A 93 -8.74 7.26 -10.10
CA THR A 93 -7.80 7.88 -9.17
C THR A 93 -7.26 6.80 -8.25
N CYS A 94 -5.95 6.73 -8.17
CA CYS A 94 -5.24 5.87 -7.25
C CYS A 94 -4.52 6.75 -6.22
N PHE A 95 -4.68 6.43 -4.94
CA PHE A 95 -4.07 7.16 -3.84
C PHE A 95 -2.89 6.34 -3.29
N ILE A 96 -1.79 7.04 -3.04
CA ILE A 96 -0.58 6.47 -2.45
C ILE A 96 -0.53 6.90 -0.99
N TYR A 97 -0.44 5.91 -0.11
CA TYR A 97 -0.34 6.08 1.32
C TYR A 97 0.99 5.56 1.84
N ILE A 98 1.52 6.21 2.87
CA ILE A 98 2.65 5.71 3.66
C ILE A 98 2.15 5.24 5.03
N ASN A 99 2.78 4.20 5.57
CA ASN A 99 2.55 3.82 6.96
C ASN A 99 3.32 4.77 7.89
N SER A 100 2.59 5.56 8.68
CA SER A 100 3.19 6.55 9.59
C SER A 100 4.13 5.93 10.63
N ARG A 101 3.98 4.64 10.93
CA ARG A 101 4.86 3.88 11.85
C ARG A 101 6.17 3.40 11.20
N ARG A 102 6.31 3.57 9.88
CA ARG A 102 7.46 3.13 9.08
C ARG A 102 8.18 4.29 8.40
N LEU A 103 7.83 5.52 8.77
CA LEU A 103 8.62 6.68 8.40
C LEU A 103 10.03 6.50 8.98
N PRO A 104 11.10 6.70 8.18
CA PRO A 104 12.43 6.75 8.74
C PRO A 104 12.46 7.85 9.80
N ASP A 105 12.99 7.54 10.98
CA ASP A 105 13.20 8.54 12.03
C ASP A 105 13.88 9.75 11.40
N HIS A 106 13.28 10.92 11.58
CA HIS A 106 13.93 12.15 11.18
C HIS A 106 15.27 12.19 11.95
N PRO A 107 16.43 12.34 11.30
CA PRO A 107 17.67 12.55 12.02
C PRO A 107 17.56 13.90 12.75
N GLY A 108 17.10 13.87 14.00
CA GLY A 108 16.74 15.07 14.76
C GLY A 108 15.91 14.87 16.03
N SER A 109 15.31 13.70 16.27
CA SER A 109 14.63 13.41 17.54
C SER A 109 15.57 12.68 18.52
N TYR A 110 16.24 13.46 19.36
CA TYR A 110 16.84 13.06 20.63
C TYR A 110 15.88 13.38 21.79
#